data_AF-A0A4V2HSI1-F1
#
_entry.id   AF-A0A4V2HSI1-F1
#
_cell.length_a   1.000
_cell.length_b   1.000
_cell.length_c   1.000
_cell.angle_alpha   90.00
_cell.angle_beta   90.00
_cell.angle_gamma   90.00
#
_symmetry.space_group_name_H-M   'P 1'
#
loop_
_entity.id
_entity.type
_entity.pdbx_description
1 polymer ?
#
loop_
_entity_poly.entity_id
_entity_poly.type
_entity_poly.pdbx_seq_one_letter_code
_entity_poly.pdbx_strand_id
1 'polypeptide(L)'
;MKISICTILYLLPIIACSQNEELDTIKMKLILDNQPLRGANIYIADWKNGESFNTDFEGEATIRIPKNKEQVRLGFMGPVVRLRIIRPVDSIVVNLNSKKARYYFNSKKMNKQKLKVRGY
;
A
#
# COMPACT_ATOMS: atom_id res chain seq x y z
N MET A 1 53.77 -33.32 2.39
CA MET A 1 52.87 -32.16 2.21
C MET A 1 51.58 -32.45 2.95
N LYS A 2 51.42 -31.88 4.16
CA LYS A 2 50.21 -32.05 4.96
C LYS A 2 49.19 -31.02 4.48
N ILE A 3 48.19 -31.49 3.73
CA ILE A 3 47.06 -30.66 3.33
C ILE A 3 46.25 -30.42 4.60
N SER A 4 46.35 -29.19 5.14
CA SER A 4 45.61 -28.75 6.31
C SER A 4 44.12 -28.78 6.00
N ILE A 5 43.41 -29.70 6.65
CA ILE A 5 41.95 -29.91 6.57
C ILE A 5 41.15 -28.69 7.13
N CYS A 6 41.83 -27.70 7.69
CA CYS A 6 41.20 -26.51 8.30
C CYS A 6 40.61 -25.49 7.31
N THR A 7 40.90 -25.57 6.00
CA THR A 7 40.48 -24.52 5.06
C THR A 7 39.06 -24.71 4.50
N ILE A 8 38.34 -25.79 4.87
CA ILE A 8 37.01 -26.11 4.32
C ILE A 8 35.87 -25.42 5.09
N LEU A 9 36.15 -24.82 6.26
CA LEU A 9 35.11 -24.24 7.13
C LEU A 9 34.77 -22.75 6.86
N TYR A 10 35.18 -22.19 5.73
CA TYR A 10 34.97 -20.76 5.39
C TYR A 10 33.89 -20.48 4.33
N LEU A 11 33.17 -21.51 3.90
CA LEU A 11 32.03 -21.37 2.98
C LEU A 11 30.75 -21.76 3.69
N LEU A 12 30.42 -21.06 4.77
CA LEU A 12 29.01 -20.92 5.15
C LEU A 12 28.36 -20.12 4.01
N PRO A 13 27.46 -20.70 3.20
CA PRO A 13 26.71 -19.89 2.27
C PRO A 13 25.83 -19.00 3.14
N ILE A 14 26.17 -17.72 3.19
CA ILE A 14 25.29 -16.68 3.68
C ILE A 14 24.17 -16.64 2.64
N ILE A 15 23.22 -17.57 2.76
CA ILE A 15 21.91 -17.45 2.16
C ILE A 15 21.26 -16.34 2.97
N ALA A 16 21.69 -15.10 2.70
CA ALA A 16 20.89 -13.95 2.98
C ALA A 16 19.58 -14.24 2.26
N CYS A 17 18.56 -14.64 3.01
CA CYS A 17 17.20 -14.64 2.52
C CYS A 17 16.94 -13.21 2.07
N SER A 18 17.17 -12.93 0.79
CA SER A 18 16.63 -11.75 0.13
C SER A 18 15.13 -11.95 0.21
N GLN A 19 14.51 -11.37 1.24
CA GLN A 19 13.07 -11.30 1.38
C GLN A 19 12.59 -10.33 0.30
N ASN A 20 12.50 -10.81 -0.93
CA ASN A 20 11.80 -10.10 -1.99
C ASN A 20 10.34 -10.04 -1.55
N GLU A 21 9.95 -8.91 -0.95
CA GLU A 21 8.57 -8.68 -0.57
C GLU A 21 7.73 -8.66 -1.85
N GLU A 22 6.82 -9.62 -1.96
CA GLU A 22 5.90 -9.66 -3.09
C GLU A 22 4.98 -8.44 -3.03
N LEU A 23 4.94 -7.66 -4.11
CA LEU A 23 4.19 -6.41 -4.21
C LEU A 23 2.90 -6.60 -5.00
N ASP A 24 1.80 -6.12 -4.43
CA ASP A 24 0.55 -5.90 -5.16
C ASP A 24 0.60 -4.52 -5.84
N THR A 25 -0.02 -4.42 -7.02
CA THR A 25 -0.29 -3.13 -7.66
C THR A 25 -1.79 -2.85 -7.58
N ILE A 26 -2.18 -1.75 -6.94
CA ILE A 26 -3.57 -1.37 -6.71
C ILE A 26 -3.81 0.04 -7.26
N LYS A 27 -4.88 0.22 -8.05
CA LYS A 27 -5.32 1.55 -8.47
C LYS A 27 -6.23 2.18 -7.42
N MET A 28 -5.92 3.37 -6.95
CA MET A 28 -6.72 4.07 -5.95
C MET A 28 -7.25 5.38 -6.51
N LYS A 29 -8.56 5.59 -6.43
CA LYS A 29 -9.22 6.86 -6.77
C LYS A 29 -9.75 7.54 -5.51
N LEU A 30 -9.40 8.81 -5.32
CA LEU A 30 -9.86 9.61 -4.19
C LEU A 30 -10.87 10.67 -4.66
N ILE A 31 -11.98 10.79 -3.93
CA ILE A 31 -13.06 11.72 -4.24
C ILE A 31 -13.40 12.52 -2.98
N LEU A 32 -13.38 13.85 -3.09
CA LEU A 32 -13.78 14.81 -2.05
C LEU A 32 -14.69 15.86 -2.71
N ASP A 33 -15.77 16.27 -2.04
CA ASP A 33 -16.77 17.20 -2.57
C ASP A 33 -17.31 16.84 -3.98
N ASN A 34 -17.45 15.52 -4.23
CA ASN A 34 -17.87 14.95 -5.51
C ASN A 34 -16.92 15.26 -6.68
N GLN A 35 -15.72 15.73 -6.39
CA GLN A 35 -14.65 16.00 -7.33
C GLN A 35 -13.48 15.04 -7.08
N PRO A 36 -12.66 14.77 -8.12
CA PRO A 36 -11.39 14.09 -7.93
C PRO A 36 -10.49 14.85 -6.96
N LEU A 37 -9.96 14.16 -5.95
CA LEU A 37 -9.01 14.77 -5.01
C LEU A 37 -7.59 14.67 -5.59
N ARG A 38 -7.07 15.79 -6.06
CA ARG A 38 -5.75 15.91 -6.70
C ARG A 38 -4.65 16.17 -5.67
N GLY A 39 -3.43 15.70 -5.96
CA GLY A 39 -2.25 15.97 -5.13
C GLY A 39 -2.28 15.38 -3.71
N ALA A 40 -3.23 14.52 -3.37
CA ALA A 40 -3.26 13.84 -2.10
C ALA A 40 -2.17 12.78 -2.01
N ASN A 41 -1.57 12.64 -0.82
CA ASN A 41 -0.56 11.65 -0.51
C ASN A 41 -1.21 10.38 0.05
N ILE A 42 -0.74 9.23 -0.39
CA ILE A 42 -1.11 7.91 0.11
C ILE A 42 0.14 7.28 0.71
N TYR A 43 0.14 7.09 2.03
CA TYR A 43 1.25 6.49 2.77
C TYR A 43 0.89 5.07 3.18
N ILE A 44 1.81 4.13 3.01
CA ILE A 44 1.63 2.77 3.51
C ILE A 44 2.02 2.74 5.00
N ALA A 45 1.11 2.22 5.84
CA ALA A 45 1.34 2.19 7.27
C ALA A 45 2.55 1.29 7.61
N ASP A 46 3.41 1.79 8.50
CA ASP A 46 4.55 1.05 9.04
C ASP A 46 5.53 0.55 7.98
N TRP A 47 5.59 1.19 6.81
CA TRP A 47 6.64 0.94 5.82
C TRP A 47 7.85 1.81 6.15
N LYS A 48 8.95 1.17 6.56
CA LYS A 48 10.22 1.80 6.94
C LYS A 48 10.78 2.79 5.91
N ASN A 49 10.44 2.61 4.63
CA ASN A 49 11.01 3.42 3.54
C ASN A 49 10.18 4.67 3.23
N GLY A 50 9.07 4.91 3.92
CA GLY A 50 8.28 6.14 3.76
C GLY A 50 7.68 6.32 2.36
N GLU A 51 7.51 5.23 1.60
CA GLU A 51 7.01 5.31 0.23
C GLU A 51 5.60 5.93 0.22
N SER A 52 5.46 7.00 -0.55
CA SER A 52 4.22 7.75 -0.71
C SER A 52 3.86 7.85 -2.18
N PHE A 53 2.57 7.76 -2.46
CA PHE A 53 2.03 7.91 -3.80
C PHE A 53 1.14 9.14 -3.85
N ASN A 54 1.17 9.84 -4.99
CA ASN A 54 0.39 11.05 -5.20
C ASN A 54 -0.72 10.79 -6.21
N THR A 55 -1.91 11.30 -5.92
CA THR A 55 -3.00 11.29 -6.89
C THR A 55 -2.78 12.33 -7.98
N ASP A 56 -3.04 11.95 -9.22
CA ASP A 56 -2.99 12.79 -10.41
C ASP A 56 -4.19 13.78 -10.52
N PHE A 57 -4.36 14.39 -11.69
CA PHE A 57 -5.46 15.32 -11.98
C PHE A 57 -6.85 14.66 -11.98
N GLU A 58 -6.92 13.34 -12.17
CA GLU A 58 -8.15 12.54 -12.10
C GLU A 58 -8.39 11.95 -10.71
N GLY A 59 -7.56 12.34 -9.74
CA GLY A 59 -7.61 11.87 -8.36
C GLY A 59 -7.18 10.41 -8.23
N GLU A 60 -6.41 9.90 -9.19
CA GLU A 60 -5.99 8.51 -9.28
C GLU A 60 -4.52 8.33 -8.93
N ALA A 61 -4.18 7.23 -8.28
CA ALA A 61 -2.82 6.83 -7.99
C ALA A 61 -2.69 5.31 -8.16
N THR A 62 -1.58 4.86 -8.75
CA THR A 62 -1.23 3.44 -8.76
C THR A 62 -0.25 3.18 -7.62
N ILE A 63 -0.72 2.49 -6.58
CA ILE A 63 0.10 2.17 -5.41
C ILE A 63 0.72 0.78 -5.56
N ARG A 64 2.00 0.66 -5.20
CA ARG A 64 2.68 -0.63 -5.02
C ARG A 64 2.76 -0.91 -3.54
N ILE A 65 2.18 -2.00 -3.07
CA ILE A 65 2.09 -2.32 -1.64
C ILE A 65 2.49 -3.76 -1.37
N PRO A 66 3.38 -4.02 -0.38
CA PRO A 66 3.71 -5.39 0.01
C PRO A 66 2.46 -6.17 0.44
N LYS A 67 2.39 -7.46 0.06
CA LYS A 67 1.25 -8.33 0.39
C LYS A 67 0.97 -8.48 1.88
N ASN A 68 2.00 -8.31 2.72
CA ASN A 68 1.89 -8.36 4.19
C ASN A 68 1.38 -7.05 4.83
N LYS A 69 1.26 -5.95 4.06
CA LYS A 69 0.74 -4.67 4.56
C LYS A 69 -0.75 -4.56 4.27
N GLU A 70 -1.54 -4.19 5.27
CA GLU A 70 -3.01 -4.15 5.14
C GLU A 70 -3.61 -2.75 5.27
N GLN A 71 -2.81 -1.70 5.49
CA GLN A 71 -3.37 -0.38 5.78
C GLN A 71 -2.59 0.73 5.09
N VAL A 72 -3.34 1.71 4.59
CA VAL A 72 -2.81 2.97 4.08
C VAL A 72 -3.41 4.15 4.84
N ARG A 73 -2.68 5.26 4.83
CA ARG A 73 -3.08 6.56 5.38
C ARG A 73 -3.17 7.56 4.24
N LEU A 74 -4.25 8.32 4.20
CA LEU A 74 -4.42 9.41 3.25
C LEU A 74 -4.02 10.72 3.94
N GLY A 75 -3.14 11.47 3.30
CA GLY A 75 -2.73 12.83 3.69
C GLY A 75 -3.17 13.84 2.63
N PHE A 76 -3.99 14.79 3.05
CA PHE A 76 -4.48 15.90 2.25
C PHE A 76 -4.80 17.06 3.20
N MET A 77 -5.23 18.21 2.68
CA MET A 77 -5.72 19.31 3.51
C MET A 77 -7.04 18.90 4.18
N GLY A 78 -6.94 18.30 5.36
CA GLY A 78 -8.09 17.76 6.08
C GLY A 78 -7.72 16.70 7.12
N PRO A 79 -8.71 15.90 7.58
CA PRO A 79 -8.49 14.90 8.61
C PRO A 79 -7.66 13.72 8.10
N VAL A 80 -6.93 13.07 9.01
CA VAL A 80 -6.18 11.87 8.68
C VAL A 80 -7.14 10.70 8.50
N VAL A 81 -7.14 10.11 7.31
CA VAL A 81 -8.00 8.96 6.97
C VAL A 81 -7.18 7.69 6.89
N ARG A 82 -7.64 6.65 7.59
CA ARG A 82 -7.07 5.29 7.52
C ARG A 82 -7.99 4.38 6.73
N LEU A 83 -7.40 3.66 5.80
CA LEU A 83 -8.08 2.72 4.91
C LEU A 83 -7.40 1.35 5.03
N ARG A 84 -8.20 0.29 5.20
CA ARG A 84 -7.71 -1.08 5.14
C ARG A 84 -7.74 -1.59 3.70
N ILE A 85 -6.74 -2.33 3.28
CA ILE A 85 -6.69 -3.04 2.00
C ILE A 85 -7.35 -4.41 2.22
N ILE A 86 -8.43 -4.69 1.49
CA ILE A 86 -9.15 -5.96 1.58
C ILE A 86 -8.75 -6.78 0.35
N ARG A 87 -7.97 -7.84 0.54
CA ARG A 87 -7.49 -8.68 -0.56
C ARG A 87 -8.47 -9.83 -0.88
N PRO A 88 -8.51 -10.30 -2.14
CA PRO A 88 -7.81 -9.74 -3.31
C PRO A 88 -8.44 -8.41 -3.77
N VAL A 89 -7.66 -7.52 -4.37
CA VAL A 89 -8.14 -6.21 -4.87
C VAL A 89 -7.21 -5.69 -5.97
N ASP A 90 -7.79 -5.15 -7.03
CA ASP A 90 -7.06 -4.47 -8.11
C ASP A 90 -7.27 -2.95 -8.07
N SER A 91 -8.39 -2.50 -7.50
CA SER A 91 -8.73 -1.09 -7.43
C SER A 91 -9.65 -0.74 -6.27
N ILE A 92 -9.48 0.49 -5.76
CA ILE A 92 -10.22 1.04 -4.63
C ILE A 92 -10.69 2.44 -4.97
N VAL A 93 -11.99 2.70 -4.82
CA VAL A 93 -12.57 4.04 -4.93
C VAL A 93 -12.96 4.53 -3.56
N VAL A 94 -12.31 5.59 -3.08
CA VAL A 94 -12.51 6.19 -1.77
C VAL A 94 -13.29 7.49 -1.93
N ASN A 95 -14.49 7.53 -1.36
CA ASN A 95 -15.28 8.74 -1.28
C ASN A 95 -15.22 9.30 0.15
N LEU A 96 -14.52 10.41 0.31
CA LEU A 96 -14.22 11.04 1.60
C LEU A 96 -15.46 11.71 2.20
N ASN A 97 -16.36 12.26 1.38
CA ASN A 97 -17.63 12.85 1.83
C ASN A 97 -18.50 11.83 2.59
N SER A 98 -18.73 10.70 1.94
CA SER A 98 -19.52 9.60 2.50
C SER A 98 -18.74 8.74 3.48
N LYS A 99 -17.43 9.00 3.64
CA LYS A 99 -16.47 8.23 4.45
C LYS A 99 -16.52 6.74 4.11
N LYS A 100 -16.55 6.39 2.83
CA LYS A 100 -16.67 5.00 2.35
C LYS A 100 -15.65 4.68 1.26
N ALA A 101 -15.09 3.47 1.32
CA ALA A 101 -14.30 2.88 0.25
C ALA A 101 -15.08 1.74 -0.42
N ARG A 102 -14.96 1.65 -1.74
CA ARG A 102 -15.47 0.53 -2.57
C ARG A 102 -14.28 -0.19 -3.18
N TYR A 103 -14.30 -1.51 -3.10
CA TYR A 103 -13.22 -2.37 -3.56
C TYR A 103 -13.67 -3.16 -4.79
N TYR A 104 -12.74 -3.37 -5.71
CA TYR A 104 -12.97 -4.11 -6.93
C TYR A 104 -11.84 -5.12 -7.15
N PHE A 105 -12.19 -6.22 -7.81
CA PHE A 105 -11.24 -7.23 -8.25
C PHE A 105 -11.75 -7.86 -9.55
N ASN A 106 -10.93 -7.90 -10.59
CA ASN A 106 -11.28 -8.32 -11.95
C ASN A 106 -12.56 -7.62 -12.45
N SER A 107 -12.61 -6.29 -12.27
CA SER A 107 -13.77 -5.44 -12.60
C SER A 107 -15.06 -5.74 -11.83
N LYS A 108 -15.07 -6.70 -10.91
CA LYS A 108 -16.22 -7.01 -10.05
C LYS A 108 -16.14 -6.24 -8.75
N LYS A 109 -17.25 -5.59 -8.39
CA LYS A 109 -17.40 -4.93 -7.10
C LYS A 109 -17.47 -5.97 -5.99
N MET A 110 -16.65 -5.82 -4.96
CA MET A 110 -16.59 -6.73 -3.82
C MET A 110 -17.36 -6.18 -2.63
N ASN A 111 -16.65 -5.50 -1.72
CA ASN A 111 -17.18 -4.99 -0.47
C ASN A 111 -17.10 -3.46 -0.39
N LYS A 112 -17.86 -2.90 0.54
CA LYS A 112 -17.82 -1.49 0.91
C LYS A 112 -17.38 -1.37 2.36
N GLN A 113 -16.41 -0.52 2.65
CA GLN A 113 -15.94 -0.30 4.02
C GLN A 113 -16.15 1.16 4.44
N LYS A 114 -16.55 1.37 5.69
CA LYS A 114 -16.55 2.69 6.32
C LYS A 114 -15.13 3.07 6.73
N LEU A 115 -14.71 4.29 6.40
CA LEU A 115 -13.39 4.82 6.71
C LEU A 115 -13.27 5.17 8.19
N LYS A 116 -12.08 4.94 8.75
CA LYS A 116 -11.72 5.46 10.08
C LYS A 116 -11.07 6.82 9.88
N VAL A 117 -11.79 7.87 10.27
CA VAL A 117 -11.34 9.27 10.18
C VAL A 117 -10.97 9.73 11.59
N ARG A 118 -9.78 10.32 11.77
CA ARG A 118 -9.34 10.94 13.03
C ARG A 118 -8.84 12.37 12.75
N GLY A 119 -9.23 13.31 13.59
CA GLY A 119 -8.90 14.73 13.45
C GLY A 119 -10.13 15.58 13.17
N TYR A 120 -10.79 16.00 14.23
CA TYR A 120 -11.48 17.28 14.39
C TYR A 120 -11.05 17.78 15.76
#